data_AF-A0A8X6M1N9-F1
#
_entry.id   AF-A0A8X6M1N9-F1
#
_cell.length_a   1.000
_cell.length_b   1.000
_cell.length_c   1.000
_cell.angle_alpha   90.00
_cell.angle_beta   90.00
_cell.angle_gamma   90.00
#
_symmetry.space_group_name_H-M   'P 1'
#
loop_
_entity.id
_entity.type
_entity.pdbx_description
1 polymer ?
#
loop_
_entity_poly.entity_id
_entity_poly.type
_entity_poly.pdbx_seq_one_letter_code
_entity_poly.pdbx_strand_id
1 'polypeptide(L)'
;MLHGTKKESILQWYNTLKERDVTSLAQFTDGSLFYDIVTSLDSPEVGENGNIDSEEKYDSVKKCIDDIFRIDSISLINYSKCLIGNELELAKVAVFLLTALSIDKNLIKSLTHLDIQVQEDIKELLSFVFTDRCEDDGPIKKSEFHQLLSRFAGVSHRRQYSQSSESTDHNEASNGGKKTSKKRKDRASSIVYQDNQDCPLKPLLESPKFVLKLTIRRKEYEYRMLRNAVYMEKKVLDMVSNKIIVNEILEKKNTRANISQSRFTVTSVR
;
A
#
# COMPACT_ATOMS: atom_id res chain seq x y z
N MET A 1 15.98 8.60 -9.63
CA MET A 1 14.98 9.59 -10.08
C MET A 1 13.78 8.81 -10.58
N LEU A 2 12.55 9.16 -10.20
CA LEU A 2 11.37 8.42 -10.62
C LEU A 2 11.16 8.53 -12.14
N HIS A 3 10.86 7.40 -12.79
CA HIS A 3 10.56 7.37 -14.22
C HIS A 3 9.18 8.00 -14.51
N GLY A 4 9.09 8.82 -15.56
CA GLY A 4 7.87 9.55 -15.91
C GLY A 4 6.65 8.65 -16.11
N THR A 5 6.80 7.55 -16.85
CA THR A 5 5.67 6.63 -17.10
C THR A 5 5.21 5.87 -15.86
N LYS A 6 6.13 5.56 -14.93
CA LYS A 6 5.78 4.95 -13.64
C LYS A 6 4.99 5.93 -12.78
N LYS A 7 5.42 7.18 -12.75
CA LYS A 7 4.69 8.26 -12.09
C LYS A 7 3.28 8.40 -12.64
N GLU A 8 3.14 8.50 -13.96
CA GLU A 8 1.84 8.62 -14.64
C GLU A 8 0.94 7.42 -14.36
N SER A 9 1.48 6.21 -14.43
CA SER A 9 0.72 4.98 -14.14
C SER A 9 0.20 4.93 -12.70
N ILE A 10 1.02 5.35 -11.73
CA ILE A 10 0.61 5.43 -10.32
C ILE A 10 -0.49 6.47 -10.12
N LEU A 11 -0.36 7.64 -10.76
CA LEU A 11 -1.37 8.70 -10.69
C LEU A 11 -2.69 8.27 -11.33
N GLN A 12 -2.65 7.63 -12.50
CA GLN A 12 -3.84 7.11 -13.16
C GLN A 12 -4.55 6.06 -12.30
N TRP A 13 -3.80 5.11 -11.73
CA TRP A 13 -4.38 4.16 -10.78
C TRP A 13 -5.12 4.86 -9.64
N TYR A 14 -4.48 5.84 -8.99
CA TYR A 14 -5.08 6.54 -7.86
C TYR A 14 -6.35 7.29 -8.28
N ASN A 15 -6.31 8.00 -9.41
CA ASN A 15 -7.44 8.77 -9.93
C ASN A 15 -8.62 7.86 -10.27
N THR A 16 -8.35 6.68 -10.82
CA THR A 16 -9.38 5.66 -11.07
C THR A 16 -9.97 5.09 -9.77
N LEU A 17 -9.16 4.90 -8.73
CA LEU A 17 -9.62 4.35 -7.45
C LEU A 17 -10.49 5.34 -6.65
N LYS A 18 -10.13 6.63 -6.64
CA LYS A 18 -10.78 7.64 -5.78
C LYS A 18 -11.66 8.63 -6.53
N GLU A 19 -11.77 8.52 -7.85
CA GLU A 19 -12.48 9.48 -8.71
C GLU A 19 -12.00 10.92 -8.47
N ARG A 20 -10.69 11.09 -8.30
CA ARG A 20 -10.02 12.39 -8.08
C ARG A 20 -9.14 12.74 -9.28
N ASP A 21 -8.80 14.02 -9.42
CA ASP A 21 -7.88 14.53 -10.45
C ASP A 21 -6.54 14.94 -9.83
N VAL A 22 -5.77 13.95 -9.38
CA VAL A 22 -4.43 14.16 -8.86
C VAL A 22 -3.44 14.18 -10.01
N THR A 23 -2.76 15.31 -10.19
CA THR A 23 -1.85 15.56 -11.32
C THR A 23 -0.37 15.43 -10.94
N SER A 24 -0.06 15.30 -9.65
CA SER A 24 1.33 15.22 -9.16
C SER A 24 1.42 14.41 -7.87
N LEU A 25 2.51 13.65 -7.74
CA LEU A 25 2.83 12.94 -6.50
C LEU A 25 3.08 13.89 -5.33
N ALA A 26 3.48 15.13 -5.58
CA ALA A 26 3.64 16.14 -4.54
C ALA A 26 2.35 16.38 -3.74
N GLN A 27 1.16 16.09 -4.29
CA GLN A 27 -0.11 16.20 -3.58
C GLN A 27 -0.29 15.12 -2.50
N PHE A 28 0.56 14.09 -2.47
CA PHE A 28 0.56 13.03 -1.44
C PHE A 28 1.48 13.36 -0.25
N THR A 29 2.22 14.48 -0.31
CA THR A 29 3.28 14.84 0.65
C THR A 29 2.78 15.00 2.09
N ASP A 30 1.54 15.42 2.27
CA ASP A 30 0.93 15.60 3.59
C ASP A 30 0.44 14.28 4.21
N GLY A 31 0.56 13.17 3.49
CA GLY A 31 0.10 11.84 3.87
C GLY A 31 -1.41 11.62 3.78
N SER A 32 -2.22 12.65 3.53
CA SER A 32 -3.70 12.56 3.58
C SER A 32 -4.25 11.59 2.54
N LEU A 33 -3.76 11.66 1.31
CA LEU A 33 -4.23 10.79 0.22
C LEU A 33 -3.86 9.31 0.46
N PHE A 34 -2.75 9.03 1.13
CA PHE A 34 -2.37 7.67 1.52
C PHE A 34 -3.16 7.19 2.73
N TYR A 35 -3.37 8.06 3.70
CA TYR A 35 -4.20 7.79 4.87
C TYR A 35 -5.64 7.43 4.47
N ASP A 36 -6.22 8.16 3.51
CA ASP A 36 -7.53 7.87 2.90
C ASP A 36 -7.61 6.47 2.26
N ILE A 37 -6.49 5.88 1.85
CA ILE A 37 -6.42 4.50 1.36
C ILE A 37 -6.37 3.53 2.54
N VAL A 38 -5.53 3.81 3.53
CA VAL A 38 -5.39 2.96 4.73
C VAL A 38 -6.72 2.83 5.48
N THR A 39 -7.44 3.94 5.67
CA THR A 39 -8.77 3.91 6.31
C THR A 39 -9.75 3.02 5.55
N SER A 40 -9.70 3.03 4.21
CA SER A 40 -10.54 2.13 3.39
C SER A 40 -10.13 0.65 3.47
N LEU A 41 -8.91 0.34 3.91
CA LEU A 41 -8.46 -1.03 4.16
C LEU A 41 -8.88 -1.55 5.56
N ASP A 42 -8.97 -0.67 6.56
CA ASP A 42 -9.17 -1.04 7.96
C ASP A 42 -10.63 -1.29 8.33
N SER A 43 -11.59 -0.50 7.80
CA SER A 43 -13.03 -0.76 7.88
C SER A 43 -13.80 0.32 7.09
N PRO A 44 -14.89 0.00 6.37
CA PRO A 44 -15.72 1.01 5.68
C PRO A 44 -16.57 1.88 6.62
N GLU A 45 -16.57 1.63 7.93
CA GLU A 45 -17.37 2.39 8.89
C GLU A 45 -16.50 2.90 10.05
N VAL A 46 -16.66 4.21 10.29
CA VAL A 46 -16.22 5.00 11.46
C VAL A 46 -14.82 5.61 11.37
N GLY A 47 -14.80 6.93 11.25
CA GLY A 47 -13.66 7.78 11.58
C GLY A 47 -13.77 9.14 10.93
N GLU A 48 -14.48 10.08 11.58
CA GLU A 48 -14.33 11.50 11.26
C GLU A 48 -12.85 11.84 11.22
N ASN A 49 -12.43 12.52 10.14
CA ASN A 49 -11.10 13.08 9.99
C ASN A 49 -10.84 14.08 11.12
N GLY A 50 -10.40 13.58 12.28
CA GLY A 50 -9.69 14.39 13.25
C GLY A 50 -8.52 15.07 12.54
N ASN A 51 -8.17 16.27 12.97
CA ASN A 51 -7.04 17.02 12.42
C ASN A 51 -5.71 16.36 12.86
N ILE A 52 -5.44 15.18 12.30
CA ILE A 52 -4.26 14.36 12.52
C ILE A 52 -3.10 14.97 11.74
N ASP A 53 -1.94 15.11 12.38
CA ASP A 53 -0.73 15.67 11.75
C ASP A 53 -0.17 14.72 10.67
N SER A 54 0.58 15.27 9.72
CA SER A 54 1.19 14.52 8.61
C SER A 54 2.10 13.39 9.08
N GLU A 55 2.84 13.55 10.20
CA GLU A 55 3.67 12.48 10.74
C GLU A 55 2.83 11.29 11.22
N GLU A 56 1.75 11.55 11.96
CA GLU A 56 0.85 10.50 12.47
C GLU A 56 0.09 9.78 11.34
N LYS A 57 -0.21 10.49 10.24
CA LYS A 57 -0.71 9.87 9.00
C LYS A 57 0.31 8.90 8.41
N TYR A 58 1.57 9.30 8.29
CA TYR A 58 2.62 8.41 7.78
C TYR A 58 2.94 7.25 8.71
N ASP A 59 2.83 7.42 10.03
CA ASP A 59 2.97 6.33 10.98
C ASP A 59 1.86 5.28 10.80
N SER A 60 0.63 5.72 10.53
CA SER A 60 -0.48 4.84 10.21
C SER A 60 -0.25 4.09 8.88
N VAL A 61 0.22 4.80 7.85
CA VAL A 61 0.57 4.21 6.54
C VAL A 61 1.69 3.18 6.68
N LYS A 62 2.77 3.54 7.39
CA LYS A 62 3.90 2.66 7.67
C LYS A 62 3.44 1.39 8.38
N LYS A 63 2.67 1.53 9.45
CA LYS A 63 2.14 0.40 10.22
C LYS A 63 1.30 -0.53 9.35
N CYS A 64 0.41 0.02 8.54
CA CYS A 64 -0.41 -0.74 7.60
C CYS A 64 0.47 -1.57 6.63
N ILE A 65 1.48 -0.95 6.03
CA ILE A 65 2.42 -1.63 5.12
C ILE A 65 3.19 -2.74 5.85
N ASP A 66 3.78 -2.42 7.01
CA ASP A 66 4.57 -3.37 7.80
C ASP A 66 3.72 -4.59 8.19
N ASP A 67 2.48 -4.36 8.62
CA ASP A 67 1.58 -5.42 9.06
C ASP A 67 1.11 -6.30 7.89
N ILE A 68 0.67 -5.71 6.77
CA ILE A 68 0.18 -6.47 5.60
C ILE A 68 1.31 -7.29 4.96
N PHE A 69 2.49 -6.69 4.78
CA PHE A 69 3.58 -7.31 4.04
C PHE A 69 4.57 -8.08 4.93
N ARG A 70 4.48 -7.94 6.26
CA ARG A 70 5.41 -8.51 7.25
C ARG A 70 6.86 -8.10 6.97
N ILE A 71 7.07 -6.81 6.76
CA ILE A 71 8.38 -6.22 6.47
C ILE A 71 8.66 -5.06 7.41
N ASP A 72 9.92 -4.66 7.53
CA ASP A 72 10.29 -3.34 8.04
C ASP A 72 10.40 -2.37 6.87
N SER A 73 9.32 -1.63 6.59
CA SER A 73 9.25 -0.71 5.46
C SER A 73 10.23 0.46 5.57
N ILE A 74 10.76 0.80 6.76
CA ILE A 74 11.76 1.88 6.91
C ILE A 74 13.06 1.54 6.18
N SER A 75 13.38 0.25 6.09
CA SER A 75 14.53 -0.23 5.33
C SER A 75 14.41 0.05 3.81
N LEU A 76 13.17 0.21 3.31
CA LEU A 76 12.85 0.39 1.89
C LEU A 76 12.45 1.83 1.56
N ILE A 77 11.65 2.45 2.43
CA ILE A 77 11.00 3.75 2.26
C ILE A 77 11.59 4.72 3.27
N ASN A 78 12.02 5.87 2.79
CA ASN A 78 12.40 6.97 3.65
C ASN A 78 11.20 7.92 3.84
N TYR A 79 10.45 7.74 4.92
CA TYR A 79 9.26 8.54 5.24
C TYR A 79 9.55 10.02 5.50
N SER A 80 10.72 10.37 6.07
CA SER A 80 11.08 11.78 6.23
C SER A 80 11.33 12.46 4.89
N LYS A 81 11.77 11.71 3.88
CA LYS A 81 11.82 12.19 2.49
C LYS A 81 10.44 12.31 1.85
N CYS A 82 9.45 11.53 2.26
CA CYS A 82 8.06 11.69 1.82
C CYS A 82 7.50 13.04 2.26
N LEU A 83 7.72 13.42 3.52
CA LEU A 83 7.26 14.70 4.11
C LEU A 83 7.82 15.96 3.42
N ILE A 84 8.96 15.85 2.73
CA ILE A 84 9.55 16.94 1.93
C ILE A 84 9.24 16.80 0.42
N GLY A 85 8.31 15.92 0.05
CA GLY A 85 7.82 15.78 -1.32
C GLY A 85 8.71 14.97 -2.26
N ASN A 86 9.55 14.07 -1.75
CA ASN A 86 10.37 13.22 -2.62
C ASN A 86 9.50 12.23 -3.40
N GLU A 87 9.28 12.50 -4.69
CA GLU A 87 8.40 11.71 -5.55
C GLU A 87 8.74 10.22 -5.61
N LEU A 88 10.03 9.86 -5.51
CA LEU A 88 10.44 8.47 -5.55
C LEU A 88 10.00 7.72 -4.29
N GLU A 89 10.17 8.33 -3.11
CA GLU A 89 9.75 7.70 -1.85
C GLU A 89 8.21 7.66 -1.75
N LEU A 90 7.52 8.71 -2.23
CA LEU A 90 6.06 8.72 -2.36
C LEU A 90 5.55 7.61 -3.29
N ALA A 91 6.22 7.40 -4.43
CA ALA A 91 5.88 6.32 -5.36
C ALA A 91 6.04 4.93 -4.73
N LYS A 92 7.05 4.71 -3.87
CA LYS A 92 7.20 3.43 -3.16
C LYS A 92 6.03 3.15 -2.23
N VAL A 93 5.59 4.16 -1.48
CA VAL A 93 4.40 4.06 -0.61
C VAL A 93 3.17 3.71 -1.46
N ALA A 94 2.96 4.43 -2.56
CA ALA A 94 1.85 4.19 -3.48
C ALA A 94 1.84 2.75 -4.02
N VAL A 95 2.99 2.20 -4.39
CA VAL A 95 3.11 0.82 -4.89
C VAL A 95 2.69 -0.21 -3.84
N PHE A 96 3.09 -0.04 -2.57
CA PHE A 96 2.65 -0.96 -1.52
C PHE A 96 1.14 -0.88 -1.27
N LEU A 97 0.56 0.32 -1.28
CA LEU A 97 -0.89 0.49 -1.09
C LEU A 97 -1.71 -0.03 -2.27
N LEU A 98 -1.26 0.20 -3.51
CA LEU A 98 -1.79 -0.42 -4.72
C LEU A 98 -1.79 -1.95 -4.59
N THR A 99 -0.67 -2.49 -4.12
CA THR A 99 -0.49 -3.92 -3.90
C THR A 99 -1.45 -4.47 -2.85
N ALA A 100 -1.65 -3.75 -1.74
CA ALA A 100 -2.57 -4.13 -0.67
C ALA A 100 -4.05 -4.17 -1.15
N LEU A 101 -4.43 -3.24 -2.01
CA LEU A 101 -5.80 -3.15 -2.54
C LEU A 101 -6.08 -4.12 -3.69
N SER A 102 -5.06 -4.74 -4.30
CA SER A 102 -5.19 -5.56 -5.52
C SER A 102 -5.98 -6.88 -5.37
N ILE A 103 -6.62 -7.14 -4.23
CA ILE A 103 -7.63 -8.21 -4.06
C ILE A 103 -9.04 -7.69 -4.31
N ASP A 104 -9.25 -6.38 -4.17
CA ASP A 104 -10.57 -5.81 -4.30
C ASP A 104 -11.05 -6.01 -5.73
N LYS A 105 -12.14 -6.78 -5.89
CA LYS A 105 -12.73 -7.11 -7.18
C LYS A 105 -13.14 -5.85 -7.95
N ASN A 106 -13.51 -4.78 -7.25
CA ASN A 106 -13.85 -3.51 -7.87
C ASN A 106 -12.60 -2.81 -8.39
N LEU A 107 -11.50 -2.84 -7.64
CA LEU A 107 -10.22 -2.31 -8.10
C LEU A 107 -9.69 -3.12 -9.29
N ILE A 108 -9.75 -4.46 -9.25
CA ILE A 108 -9.30 -5.33 -10.36
C ILE A 108 -9.99 -4.92 -11.67
N LYS A 109 -11.32 -4.77 -11.66
CA LYS A 109 -12.08 -4.32 -12.84
C LYS A 109 -11.58 -2.96 -13.34
N SER A 110 -11.42 -2.00 -12.43
CA SER A 110 -10.97 -0.65 -12.78
C SER A 110 -9.55 -0.64 -13.39
N LEU A 111 -8.65 -1.47 -12.88
CA LEU A 111 -7.29 -1.63 -13.39
C LEU A 111 -7.26 -2.25 -14.80
N THR A 112 -8.15 -3.21 -15.08
CA THR A 112 -8.22 -3.86 -16.39
C THR A 112 -8.79 -2.97 -17.50
N HIS A 113 -9.32 -1.80 -17.17
CA HIS A 113 -9.81 -0.79 -18.14
C HIS A 113 -8.81 0.34 -18.40
N LEU A 114 -7.65 0.36 -17.72
CA LEU A 114 -6.59 1.35 -17.96
C LEU A 114 -5.90 1.10 -19.31
N ASP A 115 -5.10 2.06 -19.77
CA ASP A 115 -4.29 1.88 -20.98
C ASP A 115 -3.30 0.70 -20.83
N ILE A 116 -3.04 -0.02 -21.93
CA ILE A 116 -2.19 -1.23 -21.94
C ILE A 116 -0.82 -0.97 -21.31
N GLN A 117 -0.20 0.18 -21.61
CA GLN A 117 1.10 0.56 -21.06
C GLN A 117 1.03 0.72 -19.53
N VAL A 118 -0.04 1.31 -19.03
CA VAL A 118 -0.28 1.53 -17.59
C VAL A 118 -0.52 0.20 -16.90
N GLN A 119 -1.25 -0.71 -17.55
CA GLN A 119 -1.44 -2.06 -17.04
C GLN A 119 -0.12 -2.85 -16.96
N GLU A 120 0.76 -2.77 -17.96
CA GLU A 120 2.11 -3.38 -17.89
C GLU A 120 2.96 -2.76 -16.79
N ASP A 121 2.91 -1.44 -16.64
CA ASP A 121 3.63 -0.73 -15.58
C ASP A 121 3.16 -1.18 -14.19
N ILE A 122 1.84 -1.27 -13.97
CA ILE A 122 1.22 -1.77 -12.74
C ILE A 122 1.56 -3.24 -12.51
N LYS A 123 1.48 -4.08 -13.54
CA LYS A 123 1.82 -5.51 -13.48
C LYS A 123 3.25 -5.70 -13.01
N GLU A 124 4.21 -4.94 -13.54
CA GLU A 124 5.61 -5.02 -13.12
C GLU A 124 5.79 -4.64 -11.64
N LEU A 125 5.10 -3.56 -11.20
CA LEU A 125 5.15 -3.08 -9.82
C LEU A 125 4.55 -4.09 -8.84
N LEU A 126 3.37 -4.62 -9.16
CA LEU A 126 2.71 -5.66 -8.36
C LEU A 126 3.56 -6.92 -8.31
N SER A 127 4.05 -7.38 -9.46
CA SER A 127 4.88 -8.59 -9.54
C SER A 127 6.13 -8.45 -8.69
N PHE A 128 6.76 -7.28 -8.64
CA PHE A 128 7.94 -7.04 -7.82
C PHE A 128 7.69 -7.19 -6.31
N VAL A 129 6.59 -6.61 -5.81
CA VAL A 129 6.23 -6.72 -4.37
C VAL A 129 5.72 -8.12 -4.03
N PHE A 130 5.05 -8.78 -4.99
CA PHE A 130 4.50 -10.13 -4.83
C PHE A 130 5.43 -11.27 -5.20
N THR A 131 6.62 -11.00 -5.73
CA THR A 131 7.51 -12.06 -6.22
C THR A 131 7.71 -13.06 -5.09
N ASP A 132 7.45 -14.34 -5.39
CA ASP A 132 7.90 -15.46 -4.57
C ASP A 132 9.42 -15.48 -4.63
N ARG A 133 10.05 -14.63 -3.82
CA ARG A 133 11.46 -14.79 -3.50
C ARG A 133 11.56 -16.12 -2.79
N CYS A 134 12.35 -17.03 -3.36
CA CYS A 134 12.70 -18.28 -2.71
C CYS A 134 13.38 -17.95 -1.36
N GLU A 135 13.42 -18.89 -0.42
CA GLU A 135 14.07 -18.64 0.89
C GLU A 135 15.52 -18.12 0.74
N ASP A 136 16.18 -18.41 -0.39
CA ASP A 136 17.52 -17.96 -0.75
C ASP A 136 17.61 -16.54 -1.36
N ASP A 137 16.51 -15.98 -1.89
CA ASP A 137 16.52 -14.68 -2.60
C ASP A 137 16.51 -13.47 -1.65
N GLY A 138 16.33 -13.73 -0.34
CA GLY A 138 16.35 -12.72 0.72
C GLY A 138 15.23 -11.67 0.62
N PRO A 139 15.21 -10.69 1.55
CA PRO A 139 14.24 -9.60 1.51
C PRO A 139 14.45 -8.69 0.29
N ILE A 140 13.39 -7.97 -0.10
CA ILE A 140 13.47 -6.95 -1.16
C ILE A 140 14.61 -5.98 -0.83
N LYS A 141 15.54 -5.76 -1.77
CA LYS A 141 16.60 -4.77 -1.56
C LYS A 141 16.13 -3.38 -1.96
N LYS A 142 16.48 -2.38 -1.16
CA LYS A 142 16.16 -0.96 -1.43
C LYS A 142 16.64 -0.50 -2.82
N SER A 143 17.82 -0.95 -3.25
CA SER A 143 18.39 -0.63 -4.57
C SER A 143 17.56 -1.19 -5.72
N GLU A 144 17.08 -2.43 -5.59
CA GLU A 144 16.22 -3.08 -6.59
C GLU A 144 14.90 -2.33 -6.75
N PHE A 145 14.30 -1.89 -5.63
CA PHE A 145 13.05 -1.13 -5.69
C PHE A 145 13.25 0.26 -6.31
N HIS A 146 14.37 0.93 -5.99
CA HIS A 146 14.73 2.18 -6.65
C HIS A 146 14.90 1.99 -8.16
N GLN A 147 15.62 0.94 -8.57
CA GLN A 147 15.90 0.65 -9.96
C GLN A 147 14.63 0.36 -10.75
N LEU A 148 13.69 -0.41 -10.17
CA LEU A 148 12.37 -0.67 -10.74
C LEU A 148 11.61 0.63 -11.04
N LEU A 149 11.58 1.56 -10.08
CA LEU A 149 10.87 2.83 -10.23
C LEU A 149 11.59 3.83 -11.14
N SER A 150 12.88 3.61 -11.42
CA SER A 150 13.68 4.52 -12.25
C SER A 150 13.80 4.07 -13.71
N ARG A 151 13.15 2.96 -14.10
CA ARG A 151 13.20 2.40 -15.45
C ARG A 151 11.83 2.34 -16.13
N PHE A 152 11.85 2.15 -17.44
CA PHE A 152 10.67 1.84 -18.25
C PHE A 152 10.29 0.35 -18.12
N ALA A 153 9.00 0.03 -18.10
CA ALA A 153 8.53 -1.37 -18.10
C ALA A 153 8.94 -2.10 -19.39
N GLY A 154 9.22 -3.40 -19.27
CA GLY A 154 9.62 -4.23 -20.41
C GLY A 154 11.12 -4.25 -20.72
N VAL A 155 11.93 -3.43 -20.04
CA VAL A 155 13.39 -3.59 -20.01
C VAL A 155 13.74 -4.72 -19.01
N SER A 156 13.55 -5.96 -19.45
CA SER A 156 13.99 -7.13 -18.69
C SER A 156 15.50 -7.06 -18.49
N HIS A 157 15.94 -7.02 -17.24
CA HIS A 157 17.28 -7.48 -16.89
C HIS A 157 17.31 -8.98 -17.17
N ARG A 158 17.68 -9.34 -18.40
CA ARG A 158 18.25 -10.64 -18.68
C ARG A 158 19.40 -10.75 -17.69
N ARG A 159 19.21 -11.51 -16.60
CA ARG A 159 20.28 -11.87 -15.66
C ARG A 159 21.42 -12.35 -16.55
N GLN A 160 22.47 -11.55 -16.69
CA GLN A 160 23.68 -11.94 -17.38
C GLN A 160 24.30 -13.01 -16.49
N TYR A 161 23.91 -14.26 -16.73
CA TYR A 161 24.77 -15.39 -16.42
C TYR A 161 25.96 -15.25 -17.35
N SER A 162 27.03 -14.68 -16.81
CA SER A 162 28.37 -14.79 -17.34
C SER A 162 28.75 -16.28 -17.33
N GLN A 163 28.48 -16.98 -18.42
CA GLN A 163 29.21 -18.19 -18.75
C GLN A 163 30.00 -17.90 -20.02
N SER A 164 31.30 -17.69 -19.76
CA SER A 164 32.45 -17.89 -20.62
C SER A 164 32.21 -18.71 -21.88
N SER A 165 32.46 -18.05 -23.01
CA SER A 165 33.22 -18.51 -24.18
C SER A 165 33.12 -19.98 -24.59
N GLU A 166 32.50 -20.20 -25.75
CA GLU A 166 33.16 -20.99 -26.79
C GLU A 166 32.83 -20.40 -28.17
N SER A 167 33.90 -20.10 -28.89
CA SER A 167 33.97 -19.44 -30.18
C SER A 167 33.66 -20.39 -31.33
N THR A 168 32.93 -19.92 -32.35
CA THR A 168 33.37 -20.16 -33.74
C THR A 168 32.81 -19.09 -34.68
N ASP A 169 33.72 -18.47 -35.41
CA ASP A 169 33.50 -17.57 -36.53
C ASP A 169 32.68 -18.23 -37.65
N HIS A 170 31.90 -17.43 -38.37
CA HIS A 170 32.03 -17.33 -39.83
C HIS A 170 31.26 -16.09 -40.34
N ASN A 171 32.02 -15.23 -41.03
CA ASN A 171 31.58 -14.11 -41.84
C ASN A 171 30.57 -14.53 -42.92
N GLU A 172 29.64 -13.65 -43.28
CA GLU A 172 29.57 -13.11 -44.65
C GLU A 172 28.56 -11.95 -44.76
N ALA A 173 29.07 -10.82 -45.25
CA ALA A 173 28.29 -9.67 -45.67
C ALA A 173 27.70 -9.94 -47.07
N SER A 174 26.46 -9.53 -47.30
CA SER A 174 25.99 -9.26 -48.67
C SER A 174 24.94 -8.16 -48.70
N ASN A 175 25.28 -7.13 -49.47
CA ASN A 175 24.48 -5.98 -49.84
C ASN A 175 23.25 -6.37 -50.68
N GLY A 176 22.12 -5.71 -50.45
CA GLY A 176 20.96 -5.80 -51.35
C GLY A 176 19.95 -4.69 -51.09
N GLY A 177 20.13 -3.54 -51.73
CA GLY A 177 19.18 -2.42 -51.64
C GLY A 177 17.85 -2.69 -52.35
N LYS A 178 16.80 -1.97 -51.92
CA LYS A 178 15.75 -1.42 -52.79
C LYS A 178 14.84 -0.45 -52.05
N LYS A 179 14.80 0.79 -52.57
CA LYS A 179 13.79 1.81 -52.27
C LYS A 179 12.42 1.35 -52.79
N THR A 180 11.37 1.51 -51.99
CA THR A 180 10.02 1.83 -52.50
C THR A 180 9.26 2.70 -51.49
N SER A 181 8.93 3.91 -51.92
CA SER A 181 8.00 4.82 -51.27
C SER A 181 6.56 4.29 -51.34
N LYS A 182 5.72 4.53 -50.32
CA LYS A 182 4.29 4.85 -50.54
C LYS A 182 3.57 5.37 -49.28
N LYS A 183 3.01 6.58 -49.47
CA LYS A 183 1.71 7.11 -49.01
C LYS A 183 1.43 7.29 -47.51
N ARG A 184 1.31 8.58 -47.15
CA ARG A 184 0.39 9.14 -46.16
C ARG A 184 -0.98 8.45 -46.19
N LYS A 185 -1.52 8.16 -45.01
CA LYS A 185 -2.96 8.21 -44.75
C LYS A 185 -3.18 8.61 -43.29
N ASP A 186 -3.61 9.84 -43.09
CA ASP A 186 -4.32 10.25 -41.88
C ASP A 186 -5.46 9.26 -41.65
N ARG A 187 -5.49 8.66 -40.47
CA ARG A 187 -6.62 7.85 -40.04
C ARG A 187 -6.91 8.20 -38.59
N ALA A 188 -7.88 9.09 -38.42
CA ALA A 188 -8.70 9.12 -37.24
C ALA A 188 -9.27 7.70 -37.02
N SER A 189 -8.84 7.06 -35.94
CA SER A 189 -9.41 5.83 -35.41
C SER A 189 -10.16 6.25 -34.14
N SER A 190 -11.44 6.60 -34.24
CA SER A 190 -12.55 5.65 -34.15
C SER A 190 -12.33 4.69 -32.99
N ILE A 191 -12.76 5.13 -31.81
CA ILE A 191 -12.96 4.33 -30.61
C ILE A 191 -13.96 3.23 -31.00
N VAL A 192 -13.43 2.03 -31.25
CA VAL A 192 -14.20 0.79 -31.33
C VAL A 192 -13.74 -0.02 -30.15
N TYR A 193 -14.60 -0.15 -29.14
CA TYR A 193 -14.44 -1.11 -28.06
C TYR A 193 -14.44 -2.51 -28.67
N GLN A 194 -13.26 -3.06 -28.93
CA GLN A 194 -13.06 -4.48 -29.16
C GLN A 194 -12.83 -5.15 -27.81
N ASP A 195 -13.89 -5.79 -27.31
CA ASP A 195 -13.81 -6.88 -26.35
C ASP A 195 -12.85 -7.95 -26.92
N ASN A 196 -11.85 -8.35 -26.12
CA ASN A 196 -10.82 -9.37 -26.38
C ASN A 196 -9.59 -8.97 -27.23
N GLN A 197 -8.69 -8.16 -26.66
CA GLN A 197 -7.23 -8.32 -26.87
C GLN A 197 -6.46 -8.13 -25.55
N ASP A 198 -5.83 -9.22 -25.10
CA ASP A 198 -4.79 -9.36 -24.08
C ASP A 198 -4.60 -8.21 -23.08
N CYS A 199 -5.44 -8.19 -22.03
CA CYS A 199 -5.18 -7.41 -20.82
C CYS A 199 -3.93 -7.97 -20.12
N PRO A 200 -2.75 -7.31 -20.16
CA PRO A 200 -1.51 -7.90 -19.67
C PRO A 200 -1.50 -8.14 -18.16
N LEU A 201 -2.32 -7.39 -17.43
CA LEU A 201 -2.44 -7.45 -15.98
C LEU A 201 -3.39 -8.56 -15.51
N LYS A 202 -4.40 -8.91 -16.31
CA LYS A 202 -5.43 -9.91 -15.98
C LYS A 202 -4.86 -11.28 -15.59
N PRO A 203 -3.88 -11.86 -16.31
CA PRO A 203 -3.27 -13.13 -15.91
C PRO A 203 -2.63 -13.12 -14.52
N LEU A 204 -2.07 -11.98 -14.09
CA LEU A 204 -1.49 -11.84 -12.75
C LEU A 204 -2.59 -11.75 -11.69
N LEU A 205 -3.58 -10.88 -11.91
CA LEU A 205 -4.67 -10.63 -10.95
C LEU A 205 -5.62 -11.83 -10.80
N GLU A 206 -5.79 -12.63 -11.84
CA GLU A 206 -6.59 -13.86 -11.81
C GLU A 206 -5.77 -15.10 -11.42
N SER A 207 -4.45 -14.97 -11.24
CA SER A 207 -3.61 -16.09 -10.83
C SER A 207 -4.04 -16.60 -9.45
N PRO A 208 -4.40 -17.90 -9.29
CA PRO A 208 -4.81 -18.45 -8.00
C PRO A 208 -3.75 -18.24 -6.92
N LYS A 209 -2.48 -18.28 -7.31
CA LYS A 209 -1.35 -18.09 -6.40
C LYS A 209 -1.28 -16.65 -5.87
N PHE A 210 -1.41 -15.67 -6.76
CA PHE A 210 -1.43 -14.26 -6.40
C PHE A 210 -2.63 -13.95 -5.49
N VAL A 211 -3.83 -14.36 -5.93
CA VAL A 211 -5.09 -14.15 -5.21
C VAL A 211 -5.05 -14.79 -3.83
N LEU A 212 -4.65 -16.06 -3.73
CA LEU A 212 -4.62 -16.78 -2.45
C LEU A 212 -3.62 -16.16 -1.48
N LYS A 213 -2.40 -15.87 -1.92
CA LYS A 213 -1.34 -15.34 -1.06
C LYS A 213 -1.69 -13.95 -0.52
N LEU A 214 -2.18 -13.07 -1.38
CA LEU A 214 -2.59 -11.74 -0.95
C LEU A 214 -3.84 -11.82 -0.06
N THR A 215 -4.81 -12.70 -0.37
CA THR A 215 -5.99 -12.93 0.49
C THR A 215 -5.59 -13.39 1.88
N ILE A 216 -4.63 -14.30 2.01
CA ILE A 216 -4.08 -14.75 3.30
C ILE A 216 -3.49 -13.54 4.05
N ARG A 217 -2.60 -12.75 3.41
CA ARG A 217 -2.01 -11.55 4.04
C ARG A 217 -3.07 -10.59 4.54
N ARG A 218 -4.11 -10.33 3.75
CA ARG A 218 -5.22 -9.46 4.14
C ARG A 218 -6.03 -10.03 5.30
N LYS A 219 -6.36 -11.32 5.28
CA LYS A 219 -7.10 -11.96 6.38
C LYS A 219 -6.29 -12.01 7.67
N GLU A 220 -4.98 -12.22 7.59
CA GLU A 220 -4.08 -12.13 8.74
C GLU A 220 -3.94 -10.71 9.29
N TYR A 221 -3.99 -9.70 8.41
CA TYR A 221 -4.07 -8.30 8.80
C TYR A 221 -5.38 -8.00 9.55
N GLU A 222 -6.53 -8.32 8.94
CA GLU A 222 -7.87 -8.16 9.55
C GLU A 222 -7.95 -8.88 10.91
N TYR A 223 -7.46 -10.12 10.98
CA TYR A 223 -7.43 -10.89 12.23
C TYR A 223 -6.59 -10.21 13.32
N ARG A 224 -5.42 -9.65 12.98
CA ARG A 224 -4.59 -8.90 13.95
C ARG A 224 -5.27 -7.63 14.41
N MET A 225 -5.90 -6.89 13.51
CA MET A 225 -6.67 -5.70 13.85
C MET A 225 -7.80 -6.03 14.82
N LEU A 226 -8.58 -7.08 14.53
CA LEU A 226 -9.63 -7.58 15.43
C LEU A 226 -9.08 -8.04 16.77
N ARG A 227 -7.97 -8.79 16.78
CA ARG A 227 -7.33 -9.25 18.01
C ARG A 227 -6.88 -8.07 18.88
N ASN A 228 -6.31 -7.03 18.27
CA ASN A 228 -5.90 -5.82 18.98
C ASN A 228 -7.11 -5.04 19.51
N ALA A 229 -8.19 -4.92 18.73
CA ALA A 229 -9.42 -4.28 19.15
C ALA A 229 -10.02 -4.98 20.39
N VAL A 230 -10.14 -6.31 20.35
CA VAL A 230 -10.63 -7.12 21.49
C VAL A 230 -9.73 -6.97 22.71
N TYR A 231 -8.40 -6.95 22.54
CA TYR A 231 -7.47 -6.73 23.64
C TYR A 231 -7.66 -5.35 24.29
N MET A 232 -7.82 -4.30 23.48
CA MET A 232 -8.05 -2.94 23.97
C MET A 232 -9.40 -2.81 24.68
N GLU A 233 -10.46 -3.41 24.13
CA GLU A 233 -11.78 -3.45 24.76
C GLU A 233 -11.73 -4.15 26.12
N LYS A 234 -11.06 -5.30 26.22
CA LYS A 234 -10.83 -5.99 27.49
C LYS A 234 -10.09 -5.11 28.49
N LYS A 235 -9.02 -4.42 28.05
CA LYS A 235 -8.26 -3.50 28.90
C LYS A 235 -9.12 -2.34 29.42
N VAL A 236 -10.00 -1.78 28.58
CA VAL A 236 -10.95 -0.74 28.98
C VAL A 236 -11.95 -1.27 30.00
N LEU A 237 -12.50 -2.47 29.78
CA LEU A 237 -13.40 -3.13 30.73
C LEU A 237 -12.74 -3.37 32.09
N ASP A 238 -11.48 -3.81 32.11
CA ASP A 238 -10.70 -3.98 33.34
C ASP A 238 -10.50 -2.64 34.06
N MET A 239 -10.19 -1.57 33.32
CA MET A 239 -10.05 -0.22 33.90
C MET A 239 -11.35 0.32 34.47
N VAL A 240 -12.47 0.15 33.77
CA VAL A 240 -13.81 0.57 34.24
C VAL A 240 -14.19 -0.22 35.49
N SER A 241 -13.98 -1.53 35.49
CA SER A 241 -14.25 -2.39 36.65
C SER A 241 -13.43 -1.96 37.87
N ASN A 242 -12.13 -1.68 37.67
CA ASN A 242 -11.27 -1.17 38.73
C ASN A 242 -11.72 0.20 39.26
N LYS A 243 -12.20 1.09 38.37
CA LYS A 243 -12.72 2.40 38.76
C LYS A 243 -13.99 2.29 39.60
N ILE A 244 -14.90 1.37 39.26
CA ILE A 244 -16.11 1.08 40.04
C ILE A 244 -15.72 0.58 41.44
N ILE A 245 -14.81 -0.38 41.53
CA ILE A 245 -14.33 -0.92 42.81
C ILE A 245 -13.71 0.19 43.69
N VAL A 246 -12.87 1.04 43.11
CA VAL A 246 -12.25 2.16 43.84
C VAL A 246 -13.31 3.15 44.36
N ASN A 247 -14.32 3.48 43.55
CA ASN A 247 -15.40 4.37 43.96
C ASN A 247 -16.24 3.77 45.11
N GLU A 248 -16.58 2.48 45.05
CA GLU A 248 -17.30 1.81 46.14
C GLU A 248 -16.50 1.81 47.46
N ILE A 249 -15.18 1.62 47.38
CA ILE A 249 -14.30 1.67 48.56
C ILE A 249 -14.27 3.09 49.15
N LEU A 250 -14.20 4.12 48.30
CA LEU A 250 -14.22 5.53 48.72
C LEU A 250 -15.55 5.90 49.39
N GLU A 251 -16.69 5.49 48.82
CA GLU A 251 -18.01 5.72 49.42
C GLU A 251 -18.17 5.02 50.78
N LYS A 252 -17.69 3.76 50.89
CA LYS A 252 -17.66 3.03 52.16
C LYS A 252 -16.76 3.70 53.21
N LYS A 253 -15.65 4.31 52.80
CA LYS A 253 -14.77 5.08 53.71
C LYS A 253 -15.42 6.39 54.16
N ASN A 254 -16.07 7.13 53.26
CA ASN A 254 -16.76 8.38 53.58
C ASN A 254 -17.96 8.16 54.50
N THR A 255 -18.76 7.11 54.28
CA THR A 255 -19.86 6.75 55.20
C THR A 255 -19.34 6.38 56.59
N ARG A 256 -18.24 5.62 56.69
CA ARG A 256 -17.60 5.33 58.00
C ARG A 256 -17.04 6.58 58.69
N ALA A 257 -16.44 7.50 57.94
CA ALA A 257 -15.97 8.78 58.48
C ALA A 257 -17.11 9.65 59.02
N ASN A 258 -18.22 9.75 58.28
CA ASN A 258 -19.41 10.50 58.70
C ASN A 258 -20.10 9.89 59.93
N ILE A 259 -20.17 8.56 60.03
CA ILE A 259 -20.69 7.86 61.23
C ILE A 259 -19.78 8.09 62.45
N SER A 260 -18.47 8.22 62.23
CA SER A 260 -17.51 8.49 63.31
C SER A 260 -17.62 9.94 63.80
N GLN A 261 -17.82 10.90 62.89
CA GLN A 261 -18.03 12.32 63.25
C GLN A 261 -19.38 12.57 63.96
N SER A 262 -20.45 11.84 63.58
CA SER A 262 -21.74 11.95 64.27
C SER A 262 -21.74 11.36 65.68
N ARG A 263 -20.91 10.34 65.96
CA ARG A 263 -20.74 9.82 67.33
C ARG A 263 -19.97 10.76 68.27
N PHE A 264 -19.05 11.56 67.74
CA PHE A 264 -18.32 12.57 68.52
C PHE A 264 -19.14 13.83 68.83
N THR A 265 -20.14 14.16 68.01
CA THR A 265 -21.01 15.33 68.26
C THR A 265 -22.12 15.05 69.27
N VAL A 266 -22.62 13.81 69.36
CA VAL A 266 -23.66 13.42 70.34
C VAL A 266 -23.14 13.37 71.78
N THR A 267 -21.84 13.24 72.01
CA THR A 267 -21.24 13.26 73.35
C THR A 267 -20.86 14.67 73.86
N SER A 268 -21.09 15.72 73.05
CA SER A 268 -20.70 17.11 73.35
C SER A 268 -21.87 18.06 73.65
N VAL A 269 -23.07 17.55 73.90
CA VAL A 269 -24.19 18.36 74.40
C VAL A 269 -24.55 17.86 75.79
N ARG A 270 -23.98 18.55 76.79
CA ARG A 270 -24.42 18.53 78.19
C ARG A 270 -25.67 19.38 78.34
#